data_AF-A0A371IJC5-F1
#
_entry.id   AF-A0A371IJC5-F1
#
_cell.length_a   1.000
_cell.length_b   1.000
_cell.length_c   1.000
_cell.angle_alpha   90.00
_cell.angle_beta   90.00
_cell.angle_gamma   90.00
#
_symmetry.space_group_name_H-M   'P 1'
#
loop_
_entity.id
_entity.type
_entity.pdbx_description
1 polymer ?
#
loop_
_entity_poly.entity_id
_entity_poly.type
_entity_poly.pdbx_seq_one_letter_code
_entity_poly.pdbx_strand_id
1 'polypeptide(L)' 'MSRKYSDREVQQWYEHRSCFLRNLYYNPDDTNIIVPKKRSRFSGYSYTFNFGNPKGILAFVIMIFLIIFPVLFLVQFD' A
#
# COMPACT_ATOMS: atom_id res chain seq x y z
N MET A 1 9.43 -0.31 -21.26
CA MET A 1 8.57 0.77 -20.72
C MET A 1 7.58 0.13 -19.76
N SER A 2 7.54 0.57 -18.50
CA SER A 2 6.54 0.13 -17.52
C SER A 2 5.20 0.80 -17.85
N ARG A 3 4.12 0.02 -17.87
CA ARG A 3 2.76 0.53 -18.13
C ARG A 3 2.22 1.15 -16.85
N LYS A 4 1.84 2.42 -16.91
CA LYS A 4 1.11 3.08 -15.82
C LYS A 4 -0.39 2.77 -15.96
N TYR A 5 -0.97 2.09 -14.98
CA TYR A 5 -2.40 1.75 -14.96
C TYR A 5 -3.24 2.97 -14.53
N SER A 6 -4.44 3.07 -15.10
CA SER A 6 -5.43 4.08 -14.69
C SER A 6 -6.10 3.71 -13.36
N ASP A 7 -6.61 4.70 -12.63
CA ASP A 7 -7.31 4.48 -11.36
C ASP A 7 -8.48 3.50 -11.48
N ARG A 8 -9.16 3.45 -12.65
CA ARG A 8 -10.26 2.52 -12.90
C ARG A 8 -9.80 1.08 -13.04
N GLU A 9 -8.70 0.84 -13.75
CA GLU A 9 -8.11 -0.50 -13.90
C GLU A 9 -7.64 -1.03 -12.54
N VAL A 10 -7.01 -0.16 -11.74
CA VAL A 10 -6.56 -0.48 -10.39
C VAL A 10 -7.74 -0.83 -9.47
N GLN A 11 -8.88 -0.16 -9.62
CA GLN A 11 -10.05 -0.38 -8.76
C GLN A 11 -10.64 -1.79 -8.89
N GLN A 12 -10.66 -2.35 -10.11
CA GLN A 12 -11.23 -3.67 -10.38
C GLN A 12 -10.52 -4.79 -9.59
N TRP A 13 -9.22 -4.64 -9.31
CA TRP A 13 -8.44 -5.66 -8.61
C TRP A 13 -8.81 -5.81 -7.13
N TYR A 14 -9.63 -4.90 -6.60
CA TYR A 14 -10.09 -4.91 -5.22
C TYR A 14 -11.55 -5.31 -5.05
N GLU A 15 -12.35 -5.40 -6.12
CA GLU A 15 -13.80 -5.64 -6.01
C GLU A 15 -14.12 -7.06 -5.49
N HIS A 16 -13.24 -8.02 -5.70
CA HIS A 16 -13.44 -9.43 -5.32
C HIS A 16 -12.55 -9.93 -4.17
N ARG A 17 -11.71 -9.07 -3.57
CA ARG A 17 -10.85 -9.48 -2.46
C ARG A 17 -11.62 -9.44 -1.14
N SER A 18 -11.34 -10.43 -0.28
CA SER A 18 -11.82 -10.43 1.12
C SER A 18 -11.47 -9.11 1.81
N CYS A 19 -12.27 -8.70 2.79
CA CYS A 19 -12.12 -7.42 3.52
C CYS A 19 -10.66 -7.12 3.90
N PHE A 20 -9.92 -8.16 4.35
CA PHE A 20 -8.53 -8.06 4.76
C PHE A 20 -7.58 -7.83 3.59
N LEU A 21 -7.70 -8.63 2.52
CA LEU A 21 -6.87 -8.52 1.31
C LEU A 21 -7.23 -7.33 0.43
N ARG A 22 -8.39 -6.72 0.66
CA ARG A 22 -8.85 -5.52 -0.05
C ARG A 22 -7.89 -4.35 0.13
N ASN A 23 -7.07 -4.31 1.18
CA ASN A 23 -6.15 -3.20 1.42
C ASN A 23 -4.75 -3.41 0.81
N LEU A 24 -4.45 -4.62 0.32
CA LEU A 24 -3.15 -4.96 -0.24
C LEU A 24 -3.20 -4.88 -1.78
N TYR A 25 -2.28 -4.12 -2.38
CA TYR A 25 -2.07 -4.10 -3.82
C TYR A 25 -0.87 -4.96 -4.19
N TYR A 26 -0.99 -5.75 -5.26
CA TYR A 26 0.11 -6.56 -5.76
C TYR A 26 0.07 -6.53 -7.28
N ASN A 27 1.05 -5.89 -7.89
CA ASN A 27 1.30 -5.98 -9.32
C ASN A 27 2.81 -5.88 -9.60
N PRO A 28 3.47 -6.97 -10.04
CA PRO A 28 4.91 -6.95 -10.32
C PRO A 28 5.28 -6.11 -11.54
N ASP A 29 4.34 -5.87 -12.47
CA ASP A 29 4.56 -5.07 -13.68
C ASP A 29 4.38 -3.57 -13.42
N ASP A 30 3.76 -3.19 -12.30
CA ASP A 30 3.57 -1.80 -11.90
C ASP A 30 4.80 -1.28 -11.14
N THR A 31 5.50 -0.31 -11.73
CA THR A 31 6.70 0.29 -11.11
C THR A 31 6.38 1.29 -9.99
N ASN A 32 5.11 1.64 -9.76
CA ASN A 32 4.74 2.51 -8.66
C ASN A 32 4.95 1.78 -7.32
N ILE A 33 5.55 2.49 -6.36
CA ILE A 33 5.80 2.01 -4.99
C ILE A 33 4.53 2.17 -4.14
N ILE A 34 3.87 3.32 -4.29
CA ILE A 34 2.64 3.69 -3.61
C ILE A 34 1.58 3.91 -4.68
N VAL A 35 0.43 3.29 -4.50
CA VAL A 35 -0.68 3.30 -5.45
C VAL A 35 -1.89 3.97 -4.82
N PRO A 36 -2.47 4.99 -5.47
CA PRO A 36 -3.71 5.59 -5.00
C PRO A 36 -4.86 4.60 -5.23
N LYS A 37 -5.72 4.49 -4.22
CA LYS A 37 -6.91 3.68 -4.24
C LYS A 37 -8.12 4.57 -3.96
N LYS A 38 -9.07 4.57 -4.89
CA LYS A 38 -10.32 5.31 -4.73
C LYS A 38 -11.30 4.49 -3.89
N ARG A 39 -11.69 4.94 -2.70
CA ARG A 39 -12.78 4.28 -1.98
C ARG A 39 -14.11 4.73 -2.59
N SER A 40 -14.98 3.76 -2.93
CA SER A 40 -16.29 4.06 -3.54
C SER A 40 -17.30 4.62 -2.53
N ARG A 41 -17.07 4.47 -1.22
CA ARG A 41 -18.08 4.78 -0.18
C ARG A 41 -17.77 6.01 0.68
N PHE A 42 -16.52 6.44 0.72
CA PHE A 42 -16.08 7.69 1.33
C PHE A 42 -15.23 8.38 0.27
N SER A 43 -15.49 9.64 -0.02
CA SER A 43 -14.83 10.50 -1.03
C SER A 43 -13.32 10.75 -0.77
N GLY A 44 -12.62 9.79 -0.18
CA GLY A 44 -11.19 9.85 0.10
C GLY A 44 -10.39 8.93 -0.82
N TYR A 45 -9.23 9.44 -1.24
CA TYR A 45 -8.15 8.61 -1.74
C TYR A 45 -7.47 7.93 -0.55
N SER A 46 -7.31 6.61 -0.60
CA SER A 46 -6.42 5.86 0.30
C SER A 46 -5.16 5.48 -0.48
N TYR A 47 -4.02 5.41 0.18
CA TYR A 47 -2.80 4.93 -0.45
C TYR A 47 -2.49 3.50 0.03
N THR A 48 -1.88 2.71 -0.82
CA THR A 48 -1.38 1.37 -0.47
C THR A 48 -0.03 1.13 -1.13
N PHE A 49 0.78 0.26 -0.53
CA PHE A 49 2.06 -0.13 -1.10
C PHE A 49 1.86 -1.21 -2.15
N ASN A 50 2.66 -1.16 -3.21
CA ASN A 50 2.71 -2.24 -4.18
C ASN A 50 3.63 -3.35 -3.70
N PHE A 51 3.02 -4.42 -3.19
CA PHE A 51 3.74 -5.61 -2.73
C PHE A 51 4.28 -6.48 -3.88
N GLY A 52 3.93 -6.20 -5.14
CA GLY A 52 4.58 -6.82 -6.31
C GLY A 52 5.90 -6.15 -6.68
N ASN A 53 6.18 -4.95 -6.16
CA ASN A 53 7.40 -4.20 -6.41
C ASN A 53 8.35 -4.32 -5.21
N PRO A 54 9.60 -4.80 -5.37
CA PRO A 54 10.57 -4.91 -4.28
C PRO A 54 10.79 -3.60 -3.52
N LYS A 55 10.73 -2.45 -4.21
CA LYS A 55 10.83 -1.12 -3.59
C LYS A 55 9.58 -0.77 -2.78
N GLY A 56 8.41 -1.25 -3.19
CA GLY A 56 7.15 -1.14 -2.44
C GLY A 56 7.19 -1.92 -1.13
N ILE A 57 7.68 -3.15 -1.18
CA ILE A 57 7.92 -3.98 0.02
C ILE A 57 8.88 -3.27 0.97
N LEU A 58 10.03 -2.79 0.45
CA LEU A 58 11.02 -2.09 1.25
C LEU A 58 10.43 -0.82 1.91
N ALA A 59 9.66 -0.03 1.17
CA ALA A 59 9.01 1.17 1.71
C ALA A 59 8.02 0.84 2.82
N PHE A 60 7.25 -0.25 2.70
CA PHE A 60 6.36 -0.72 3.75
C PHE A 60 7.12 -1.14 5.01
N VAL A 61 8.23 -1.87 4.87
CA VAL A 61 9.09 -2.26 5.99
C VAL A 61 9.67 -1.04 6.69
N ILE A 62 10.21 -0.07 5.94
CA ILE A 62 10.72 1.19 6.49
C ILE A 62 9.63 1.93 7.26
N MET A 63 8.42 2.02 6.71
CA MET A 63 7.29 2.67 7.39
C MET A 63 6.97 1.98 8.73
N ILE A 64 6.96 0.65 8.77
CA ILE A 64 6.78 -0.10 10.02
C ILE A 64 7.89 0.24 11.02
N PHE A 65 9.15 0.22 10.60
CA PHE A 65 10.27 0.58 11.46
C PHE A 65 10.15 2.00 12.00
N LEU A 66 9.79 2.98 11.18
CA LEU A 66 9.64 4.37 11.61
C LEU A 66 8.51 4.59 12.63
N ILE A 67 7.49 3.73 12.64
CA ILE A 67 6.37 3.82 13.59
C ILE A 67 6.67 3.02 14.86
N ILE A 68 7.13 1.77 14.71
CA ILE A 68 7.30 0.86 15.85
C ILE A 68 8.58 1.20 16.63
N PHE A 69 9.68 1.55 15.95
CA PHE A 69 10.96 1.78 16.61
C PHE A 69 10.92 2.92 17.65
N PRO A 70 10.33 4.11 17.37
CA PRO A 70 10.22 5.17 18.36
C PRO A 70 9.30 4.78 19.53
N VAL A 71 8.21 4.06 19.27
CA VAL A 71 7.30 3.58 20.33
C VAL A 71 8.03 2.62 21.27
N LEU A 72 8.77 1.66 20.72
CA LEU A 72 9.56 0.72 21.53
C LEU A 72 10.67 1.43 22.30
N PHE A 73 11.32 2.43 21.68
CA PHE A 73 12.33 3.24 22.36
C PHE A 73 11.70 3.99 23.54
N LEU A 74 10.62 4.74 23.33
CA LEU A 74 9.94 5.50 24.39
C LEU A 74 9.47 4.61 25.54
N VAL A 75 8.90 3.44 25.24
CA VAL A 75 8.44 2.47 26.26
C VAL A 75 9.59 1.89 27.11
N GLN A 76 10.83 1.90 26.61
CA GLN A 76 12.00 1.45 27.39
C GLN A 76 12.59 2.51 28.33
N PHE A 77 12.20 3.79 28.18
CA PHE A 77 12.71 4.89 29.01
C PHE A 77 11.68 5.42 30.02
N ASP A 78 10.52 4.76 30.14
CA ASP A 78 9.55 4.90 31.24
C ASP A 78 9.76 3.79 32.29
#